data_AF-A0A1G9DFH0-F1
#
_entry.id   AF-A0A1G9DFH0-F1
#
_cell.length_a   1.000
_cell.length_b   1.000
_cell.length_c   1.000
_cell.angle_alpha   90.00
_cell.angle_beta   90.00
_cell.angle_gamma   90.00
#
_symmetry.space_group_name_H-M   'P 1'
#
loop_
_entity.id
_entity.type
_entity.pdbx_description
1 polymer ?
#
loop_
_entity_poly.entity_id
_entity_poly.type
_entity_poly.pdbx_seq_one_letter_code
_entity_poly.pdbx_strand_id
1 'polypeptide(L)'
;MLRFKIKERIADKEFIEGRRVTIGEVAEATGIHRMTISKMINQRSYNTGTENLDRLCAYFGCPIEGLLEYVKTDLAASDKPCRG
;
A
#
# COMPACT_ATOMS: atom_id res chain seq x y z
N MET A 1 8.63 7.73 10.52
CA MET A 1 7.89 6.46 10.31
C MET A 1 7.81 6.16 8.83
N LEU A 2 7.78 4.88 8.44
CA LEU A 2 7.57 4.49 7.05
C LEU A 2 6.07 4.47 6.72
N ARG A 3 5.66 5.21 5.70
CA ARG A 3 4.30 5.24 5.17
C ARG A 3 4.22 4.38 3.92
N PHE A 4 3.19 3.53 3.83
CA PHE A 4 2.89 2.73 2.65
C PHE A 4 1.98 3.50 1.68
N LYS A 5 2.39 3.58 0.41
CA LYS A 5 1.66 4.23 -0.68
C LYS A 5 0.81 3.24 -1.52
N ILE A 6 0.38 2.13 -0.93
CA ILE A 6 -0.36 1.06 -1.64
C ILE A 6 -1.67 1.59 -2.25
N LYS A 7 -2.41 2.47 -1.54
CA LYS A 7 -3.63 3.09 -2.07
C LYS A 7 -3.37 3.93 -3.32
N GLU A 8 -2.27 4.67 -3.33
CA GLU A 8 -1.86 5.51 -4.46
C GLU A 8 -1.52 4.61 -5.65
N ARG A 9 -0.74 3.55 -5.43
CA ARG A 9 -0.41 2.56 -6.48
C ARG A 9 -1.63 1.82 -7.06
N ILE A 10 -2.64 1.53 -6.24
CA ILE A 10 -3.90 0.97 -6.72
C ILE A 10 -4.61 1.98 -7.62
N ALA A 11 -4.75 3.23 -7.17
CA ALA A 11 -5.41 4.28 -7.96
C ALA A 11 -4.71 4.55 -9.30
N ASP A 12 -3.37 4.58 -9.30
CA ASP A 12 -2.58 4.72 -10.52
C ASP A 12 -2.85 3.57 -11.50
N LYS A 13 -2.91 2.34 -10.99
CA LYS A 13 -3.20 1.15 -11.80
C LYS A 13 -4.65 1.15 -12.32
N GLU A 14 -5.61 1.56 -11.50
CA GLU A 14 -7.01 1.73 -11.92
C GLU A 14 -7.15 2.75 -13.05
N PHE A 15 -6.40 3.84 -12.97
CA PHE A 15 -6.38 4.88 -14.00
C PHE A 15 -5.75 4.37 -15.31
N ILE A 16 -4.61 3.66 -15.23
CA ILE A 16 -3.92 3.12 -16.42
C ILE A 16 -4.74 2.02 -17.10
N GLU A 17 -5.36 1.13 -16.33
CA GLU A 17 -6.11 -0.01 -16.88
C GLU A 17 -7.58 0.33 -17.22
N GLY A 18 -8.08 1.48 -16.78
CA GLY A 18 -9.47 1.90 -17.02
C GLY A 18 -10.50 1.02 -16.30
N ARG A 19 -10.10 0.30 -15.25
CA ARG A 19 -10.95 -0.60 -14.47
C ARG A 19 -10.65 -0.49 -12.99
N ARG A 20 -11.61 -0.94 -12.17
CA ARG A 20 -11.44 -1.00 -10.73
C ARG A 20 -10.52 -2.16 -10.34
N VAL A 21 -9.54 -1.90 -9.48
CA VAL A 21 -8.59 -2.88 -8.94
C VAL A 21 -8.87 -3.01 -7.45
N THR A 22 -9.26 -4.19 -7.02
CA THR A 22 -9.64 -4.42 -5.62
C THR A 22 -8.46 -4.93 -4.80
N ILE A 23 -8.49 -4.72 -3.48
CA ILE A 23 -7.50 -5.32 -2.56
C ILE A 23 -7.49 -6.86 -2.68
N GLY A 24 -8.64 -7.48 -3.00
CA GLY A 24 -8.73 -8.92 -3.21
C GLY A 24 -7.90 -9.37 -4.41
N GLU A 25 -8.00 -8.65 -5.53
CA GLU A 25 -7.20 -8.93 -6.72
C GLU A 25 -5.70 -8.73 -6.47
N VAL A 26 -5.32 -7.66 -5.78
CA VAL A 26 -3.91 -7.44 -5.41
C VAL A 26 -3.42 -8.59 -4.53
N ALA A 27 -4.23 -9.06 -3.57
CA ALA A 27 -3.92 -10.18 -2.71
C ALA A 27 -3.71 -11.48 -3.50
N GLU A 28 -4.61 -11.78 -4.44
CA GLU A 28 -4.51 -12.96 -5.31
C GLU A 28 -3.28 -12.89 -6.22
N ALA A 29 -3.04 -11.75 -6.86
CA ALA A 29 -1.92 -11.59 -7.80
C ALA A 29 -0.55 -11.55 -7.12
N THR A 30 -0.46 -11.02 -5.90
CA THR A 30 0.79 -10.95 -5.14
C THR A 30 1.04 -12.18 -4.27
N GLY A 31 0.02 -13.02 -4.04
CA GLY A 31 0.06 -14.09 -3.05
C GLY A 31 0.11 -13.60 -1.59
N ILE A 32 -0.13 -12.30 -1.35
CA ILE A 32 -0.13 -11.72 0.00
C ILE A 32 -1.54 -11.80 0.57
N HIS A 33 -1.66 -12.24 1.82
CA HIS A 33 -2.97 -12.32 2.47
C HIS A 33 -3.68 -10.95 2.52
N ARG A 34 -4.95 -10.89 2.10
CA ARG A 34 -5.77 -9.67 2.03
C ARG A 34 -5.72 -8.82 3.30
N MET A 35 -5.71 -9.49 4.47
CA MET A 35 -5.64 -8.82 5.77
C MET A 35 -4.32 -8.06 5.96
N THR A 36 -3.21 -8.59 5.46
CA THR A 36 -1.89 -7.95 5.53
C THR A 36 -1.88 -6.66 4.71
N ILE A 37 -2.39 -6.71 3.48
CA ILE A 37 -2.51 -5.52 2.62
C ILE A 37 -3.42 -4.47 3.28
N SER A 38 -4.55 -4.90 3.87
CA SER A 38 -5.44 -4.01 4.62
C SER A 38 -4.75 -3.34 5.81
N LYS A 39 -3.91 -4.07 6.55
CA LYS A 39 -3.11 -3.52 7.65
C LYS A 39 -2.08 -2.51 7.14
N MET A 40 -1.35 -2.82 6.08
CA MET A 40 -0.39 -1.90 5.46
C MET A 40 -1.04 -0.60 4.97
N ILE A 41 -2.27 -0.68 4.48
CA ILE A 41 -3.05 0.48 4.01
C ILE A 41 -3.58 1.34 5.16
N ASN A 42 -4.00 0.73 6.27
CA ASN A 42 -4.73 1.42 7.34
C ASN A 42 -3.86 1.75 8.56
N GLN A 43 -2.71 1.08 8.73
CA GLN A 43 -1.80 1.27 9.85
C GLN A 43 -0.54 2.01 9.39
N ARG A 44 -0.21 3.10 10.09
CA ARG A 44 0.94 3.96 9.77
C ARG A 44 2.31 3.33 10.05
N SER A 45 2.33 2.31 10.90
CA SER A 45 3.55 1.59 11.28
C SER A 45 3.21 0.12 11.33
N TYR A 46 3.46 -0.58 10.23
CA TYR A 46 3.29 -2.03 10.13
C TYR A 46 4.64 -2.66 9.78
N ASN A 47 5.03 -3.68 10.55
CA ASN A 47 6.21 -4.46 10.23
C ASN A 47 5.83 -5.48 9.14
N THR A 48 6.48 -5.37 7.98
CA THR A 48 6.33 -6.29 6.86
C THR A 48 7.69 -6.82 6.45
N GLY A 49 7.73 -8.04 5.92
CA GLY A 49 8.96 -8.60 5.35
C GLY A 49 9.30 -7.95 4.00
N THR A 50 10.58 -7.98 3.64
CA THR A 50 11.09 -7.51 2.35
C THR A 50 10.50 -8.28 1.17
N GLU A 51 10.19 -9.56 1.36
CA GLU A 51 9.51 -10.41 0.36
C GLU A 51 8.12 -9.90 -0.04
N ASN A 52 7.36 -9.34 0.91
CA ASN A 52 6.06 -8.73 0.60
C ASN A 52 6.23 -7.42 -0.17
N LEU A 53 7.27 -6.65 0.16
CA LEU A 53 7.59 -5.41 -0.57
C LEU A 53 8.00 -5.71 -2.00
N ASP A 54 8.84 -6.73 -2.20
CA ASP A 54 9.30 -7.19 -3.51
C ASP A 54 8.12 -7.60 -4.40
N ARG A 55 7.23 -8.46 -3.90
CA ARG A 55 6.01 -8.89 -4.62
C ARG A 55 5.09 -7.72 -4.99
N LEU A 56 4.92 -6.74 -4.09
CA LEU A 56 4.13 -5.56 -4.38
C LEU A 56 4.81 -4.68 -5.44
N CYS A 57 6.12 -4.48 -5.35
CA CYS A 57 6.89 -3.73 -6.36
C CYS A 57 6.77 -4.40 -7.73
N ALA A 58 6.89 -5.73 -7.79
CA ALA A 58 6.73 -6.51 -9.01
C ALA A 58 5.31 -6.38 -9.59
N TYR A 59 4.27 -6.47 -8.75
CA TYR A 59 2.87 -6.34 -9.21
C TYR A 59 2.52 -4.94 -9.72
N PHE A 60 3.03 -3.89 -9.06
CA PHE A 60 2.79 -2.51 -9.48
C PHE A 60 3.80 -2.01 -10.52
N GLY A 61 4.87 -2.77 -10.80
CA GLY A 61 5.92 -2.37 -11.74
C GLY A 61 6.64 -1.09 -11.32
N CYS A 62 6.80 -0.86 -10.02
CA CYS A 62 7.33 0.40 -9.48
C CYS A 62 8.54 0.16 -8.57
N PRO A 63 9.46 1.13 -8.45
CA PRO A 63 10.58 1.03 -7.52
C PRO A 63 10.10 1.20 -6.07
N ILE A 64 10.95 0.84 -5.10
CA ILE A 64 10.55 0.76 -3.68
C ILE A 64 10.11 2.11 -3.11
N GLU A 65 10.69 3.22 -3.57
CA GLU A 65 10.31 4.59 -3.22
C GLU A 65 8.91 4.98 -3.74
N GLY A 66 8.41 4.28 -4.75
CA GLY A 66 7.02 4.39 -5.20
C GLY A 66 6.04 3.70 -4.26
N LEU A 67 6.50 2.75 -3.46
CA LEU A 67 5.68 1.97 -2.52
C LEU A 67 5.81 2.48 -1.07
N LEU A 68 6.99 2.98 -0.69
CA LEU A 68 7.34 3.41 0.66
C LEU A 68 7.85 4.85 0.69
N GLU A 69 7.45 5.57 1.72
CA GLU A 69 7.92 6.94 1.98
C GLU A 69 8.31 7.10 3.45
N TYR A 70 9.47 7.67 3.71
CA TYR A 70 9.84 8.05 5.06
C TYR A 70 9.19 9.38 5.43
N VAL A 71 8.35 9.37 6.47
CA VAL A 71 7.71 10.55 7.05
C VAL A 71 8.39 10.89 8.37
N LYS A 72 8.91 12.11 8.50
CA LYS A 72 9.49 12.58 9.77
C LYS A 72 8.38 12.75 10.83
N THR A 73 8.59 12.18 12.01
CA THR A 73 7.58 12.11 13.09
C THR A 73 7.24 13.47 13.72
N ASP A 74 8.02 14.53 13.47
CA ASP A 74 7.76 15.87 14.01
C ASP A 74 6.58 16.60 13.34
N LEU A 75 5.93 16.00 12.34
CA LEU A 75 4.76 16.55 11.63
C LEU A 75 3.60 15.55 11.69
N ALA A 76 3.03 15.34 12.87
CA ALA A 76 1.89 14.45 13.07
C ALA A 76 0.59 15.07 12.55
N ALA A 77 0.34 14.96 11.24
CA ALA A 77 -1.00 15.17 10.68
C ALA A 77 -1.86 13.92 10.91
N SER A 78 -2.75 14.04 11.88
CA SER A 78 -3.74 13.08 12.36
C SER A 78 -4.85 12.78 11.35
N ASP A 79 -4.55 12.35 10.12
CA ASP A 79 -5.59 11.72 9.28
C ASP A 79 -6.02 10.36 9.85
N LYS A 80 -7.09 10.39 10.64
CA LYS A 80 -7.92 9.25 11.00
C LYS A 80 -9.24 9.49 10.27
N PRO A 81 -9.62 8.68 9.25
CA PRO A 81 -10.92 8.83 8.63
C PRO A 81 -12.01 8.56 9.68
N CYS A 82 -12.91 9.51 9.86
CA CYS A 82 -14.13 9.37 10.65
C CYS A 82 -14.83 8.05 10.30
N ARG A 83 -15.05 7.19 11.30
CA ARG A 83 -16.08 6.16 11.21
C ARG A 83 -17.38 6.80 11.71
N GLY A 84 -18.36 6.89 10.82
CA GLY A 84 -19.74 7.20 11.17
C GLY A 84 -20.44 6.07 11.91
#